data_AF-A0A0F9PTS0-F1
#
_entry.id   AF-A0A0F9PTS0-F1
#
_cell.length_a   1.000
_cell.length_b   1.000
_cell.length_c   1.000
_cell.angle_alpha   90.00
_cell.angle_beta   90.00
_cell.angle_gamma   90.00
#
_symmetry.space_group_name_H-M   'P 1'
#
loop_
_entity.id
_entity.type
_entity.pdbx_description
1 polymer ?
#
loop_
_entity_poly.entity_id
_entity_poly.type
_entity_poly.pdbx_seq_one_letter_code
_entity_poly.pdbx_strand_id
1 'polypeptide(L)'
;MVENYVIPAINLIVMAITTVLYTLGCVFYGTRKFSKKLHFRFSFSGWIGTLLFFFIYMLGRSVAGSLSAPDYLSALYTPTLIIHMVTATITLILPALLLFIGLKRRKGKTDRSMKKIGIINVILWYLTFISGIIIFLCLHIFPK
;
A
#
# COMPACT_ATOMS: atom_id res chain seq x y z
N MET A 1 12.08 -25.08 11.17
CA MET A 1 10.85 -24.40 11.64
C MET A 1 9.92 -24.32 10.46
N VAL A 2 8.71 -24.88 10.54
CA VAL A 2 7.70 -24.68 9.48
C VAL A 2 7.31 -23.21 9.56
N GLU A 3 7.96 -22.37 8.74
CA GLU A 3 7.65 -20.94 8.71
C GLU A 3 6.21 -20.77 8.24
N ASN A 4 5.34 -20.39 9.18
CA ASN A 4 3.95 -20.08 8.89
C ASN A 4 3.90 -18.79 8.06
N TYR A 5 3.95 -18.93 6.73
CA TYR A 5 3.77 -17.83 5.78
C TYR A 5 2.32 -17.34 5.71
N VAL A 6 1.43 -17.85 6.57
CA VAL A 6 0.00 -17.50 6.62
C VAL A 6 -0.20 -16.00 6.87
N ILE A 7 0.44 -15.44 7.90
CA ILE A 7 0.31 -14.00 8.21
C ILE A 7 0.91 -13.15 7.07
N PRO A 8 2.14 -13.41 6.58
CA PRO A 8 2.67 -12.72 5.40
C PRO A 8 1.77 -12.81 4.15
N ALA A 9 1.17 -13.97 3.88
CA ALA A 9 0.28 -14.17 2.74
C ALA A 9 -1.03 -13.39 2.89
N ILE A 10 -1.64 -13.41 4.08
CA ILE A 10 -2.83 -12.59 4.39
C ILE A 10 -2.49 -11.11 4.18
N ASN A 11 -1.33 -10.66 4.66
CA ASN A 11 -0.89 -9.29 4.47
C ASN A 11 -0.76 -8.92 2.98
N LEU A 12 -0.18 -9.82 2.18
CA LEU A 12 -0.05 -9.62 0.73
C LEU A 12 -1.41 -9.57 0.02
N ILE A 13 -2.38 -10.39 0.44
CA ILE A 13 -3.76 -10.37 -0.07
C ILE A 13 -4.43 -9.03 0.27
N VAL A 14 -4.27 -8.53 1.50
CA VAL A 14 -4.78 -7.21 1.90
C VAL A 14 -4.16 -6.11 1.03
N MET A 15 -2.86 -6.17 0.75
CA MET A 15 -2.22 -5.24 -0.18
C MET A 15 -2.82 -5.33 -1.59
N ALA A 16 -3.07 -6.53 -2.10
CA ALA A 16 -3.66 -6.73 -3.43
C ALA A 16 -5.06 -6.12 -3.52
N ILE A 17 -5.92 -6.37 -2.54
CA ILE A 17 -7.26 -5.75 -2.44
C ILE A 17 -7.13 -4.23 -2.38
N THR A 18 -6.20 -3.73 -1.58
CA THR A 18 -5.95 -2.28 -1.44
C THR A 18 -5.49 -1.64 -2.75
N THR A 19 -4.65 -2.33 -3.53
CA THR A 19 -4.25 -1.90 -4.88
C THR A 19 -5.46 -1.72 -5.78
N VAL A 20 -6.37 -2.69 -5.79
CA VAL A 20 -7.62 -2.60 -6.57
C VAL A 20 -8.46 -1.39 -6.12
N LEU A 21 -8.61 -1.18 -4.82
CA LEU A 21 -9.38 -0.05 -4.28
C LEU A 21 -8.79 1.31 -4.69
N TYR A 22 -7.47 1.49 -4.59
CA TYR A 22 -6.82 2.74 -5.03
C TYR A 22 -6.94 2.96 -6.54
N THR A 23 -6.80 1.90 -7.34
CA THR A 23 -6.93 1.98 -8.79
C THR A 23 -8.35 2.37 -9.18
N LEU A 24 -9.37 1.74 -8.59
CA LEU A 24 -10.76 2.14 -8.78
C LEU A 24 -11.01 3.58 -8.33
N GLY A 25 -10.48 3.98 -7.17
CA GLY A 25 -10.56 5.35 -6.67
C GLY A 25 -10.01 6.39 -7.66
N CYS A 26 -8.90 6.09 -8.32
CA CYS A 26 -8.28 6.96 -9.32
C CYS A 26 -9.05 6.98 -10.65
N VAL A 27 -9.52 5.83 -11.14
CA VAL A 27 -10.33 5.73 -12.37
C VAL A 27 -11.63 6.55 -12.23
N PHE A 28 -12.31 6.44 -11.10
CA PHE A 28 -13.55 7.19 -10.85
C PHE A 28 -13.31 8.69 -10.62
N TYR A 29 -12.11 9.10 -10.21
CA TYR A 29 -11.75 10.52 -10.18
C TYR A 29 -11.61 11.12 -11.58
N GLY A 30 -11.06 10.35 -12.53
CA GLY A 30 -10.79 10.81 -13.90
C GLY A 30 -12.03 10.94 -14.79
N THR A 31 -13.15 10.33 -14.41
CA THR A 31 -14.36 10.26 -15.22
C THR A 31 -15.44 11.22 -14.72
N ARG A 32 -15.82 12.23 -15.52
CA ARG A 32 -16.86 13.22 -15.15
C ARG A 32 -18.24 12.60 -14.84
N LYS A 33 -18.48 11.36 -15.28
CA LYS A 33 -19.73 10.61 -15.06
C LYS A 33 -19.79 9.93 -13.69
N PHE A 34 -18.66 9.62 -13.04
CA PHE A 34 -18.66 8.91 -11.77
C PHE A 34 -18.52 9.86 -10.59
N SER A 35 -19.44 9.70 -9.65
CA SER A 35 -19.68 10.68 -8.59
C SER A 35 -18.48 10.79 -7.64
N LYS A 36 -18.21 12.02 -7.17
CA LYS A 36 -17.20 12.32 -6.12
C LYS A 36 -17.34 11.41 -4.88
N LYS A 37 -18.56 10.91 -4.63
CA LYS A 37 -18.86 9.95 -3.55
C LYS A 37 -18.16 8.61 -3.79
N LEU A 38 -18.13 8.12 -5.03
CA LEU A 38 -17.53 6.83 -5.36
C LEU A 38 -16.01 6.90 -5.27
N HIS A 39 -15.40 7.95 -5.83
CA HIS A 39 -13.97 8.25 -5.64
C HIS A 39 -13.60 8.30 -4.15
N PHE A 40 -14.37 9.03 -3.33
CA PHE A 40 -14.14 9.11 -1.89
C PHE A 40 -14.24 7.74 -1.22
N ARG A 41 -15.29 6.96 -1.50
CA ARG A 41 -15.48 5.63 -0.88
C ARG A 41 -14.32 4.69 -1.19
N PHE A 42 -13.89 4.61 -2.45
CA PHE A 42 -12.77 3.76 -2.84
C PHE A 42 -11.44 4.25 -2.27
N SER A 43 -11.18 5.56 -2.30
CA SER A 43 -9.94 6.13 -1.77
C SER A 43 -9.86 5.98 -0.24
N PHE A 44 -10.99 6.15 0.46
CA PHE A 44 -11.07 5.94 1.90
C PHE A 44 -10.93 4.47 2.27
N SER A 45 -11.58 3.56 1.53
CA SER A 45 -11.44 2.12 1.73
C SER A 45 -10.01 1.64 1.44
N GLY A 46 -9.37 2.18 0.40
CA GLY A 46 -7.97 1.93 0.11
C GLY A 46 -7.06 2.38 1.25
N TRP A 47 -7.32 3.56 1.83
CA TRP A 47 -6.56 4.04 2.99
C TRP A 47 -6.76 3.16 4.24
N ILE A 48 -7.98 2.68 4.50
CA ILE A 48 -8.22 1.67 5.54
C ILE A 48 -7.44 0.39 5.26
N GLY A 49 -7.41 -0.05 3.99
CA GLY A 49 -6.61 -1.20 3.56
C GLY A 49 -5.12 -1.01 3.82
N THR A 50 -4.58 0.20 3.58
CA THR A 50 -3.20 0.55 3.94
C THR A 50 -2.95 0.46 5.44
N LEU A 51 -3.85 0.98 6.27
CA LEU A 51 -3.76 0.86 7.73
C LEU A 51 -3.77 -0.60 8.18
N LEU A 52 -4.66 -1.40 7.60
CA LEU A 52 -4.77 -2.83 7.90
C LEU A 52 -3.50 -3.59 7.51
N PHE A 53 -2.92 -3.29 6.34
CA PHE A 53 -1.62 -3.81 5.92
C PHE A 53 -0.52 -3.50 6.96
N PHE A 54 -0.41 -2.25 7.40
CA PHE A 54 0.58 -1.86 8.42
C PHE A 54 0.36 -2.58 9.75
N PHE A 55 -0.91 -2.69 10.16
CA PHE A 55 -1.27 -3.35 11.40
C PHE A 55 -0.93 -4.84 11.39
N ILE A 56 -1.32 -5.57 10.33
CA ILE A 56 -1.00 -6.99 10.15
C ILE A 56 0.52 -7.20 10.09
N TYR A 57 1.24 -6.34 9.37
CA TYR A 57 2.71 -6.39 9.33
C TYR A 57 3.31 -6.25 10.73
N MET A 58 2.91 -5.23 11.51
CA MET A 58 3.45 -5.01 12.86
C MET A 58 3.13 -6.16 13.81
N LEU A 59 1.92 -6.72 13.73
CA LEU A 59 1.55 -7.92 14.48
C LEU A 59 2.37 -9.14 14.06
N GLY A 60 2.57 -9.35 12.76
CA GLY A 60 3.40 -10.45 12.27
C GLY A 60 4.85 -10.34 12.74
N ARG A 61 5.39 -9.11 12.78
CA ARG A 61 6.75 -8.83 13.22
C ARG A 61 6.92 -8.98 14.74
N SER A 62 5.93 -8.63 15.54
CA SER A 62 6.02 -8.82 17.00
C SER A 62 6.03 -10.29 17.41
N VAL A 63 5.40 -11.17 16.61
CA VAL A 63 5.39 -12.62 16.83
C VAL A 63 6.63 -13.31 16.25
N ALA A 64 7.04 -12.94 15.03
CA ALA A 64 8.09 -13.66 14.30
C ALA A 64 9.52 -13.14 14.53
N GLY A 65 9.71 -11.94 15.08
CA GLY A 65 11.03 -11.32 15.26
C GLY A 65 11.65 -10.84 13.94
N SER A 66 12.96 -10.61 13.90
CA SER A 66 13.67 -10.10 12.71
C SER A 66 13.90 -11.17 11.64
N LEU A 67 13.50 -10.89 10.39
CA LEU A 67 13.69 -11.78 9.25
C LEU A 67 14.80 -11.24 8.34
N SER A 68 15.67 -12.13 7.90
CA SER A 68 16.75 -11.87 6.96
C SER A 68 16.69 -12.88 5.82
N ALA A 69 16.87 -12.41 4.59
CA ALA A 69 17.00 -13.32 3.44
C ALA A 69 18.37 -14.03 3.46
N PRO A 70 18.49 -15.22 2.85
CA PRO A 70 19.78 -15.87 2.61
C PRO A 70 20.74 -15.00 1.80
N ASP A 71 22.05 -15.22 1.96
CA ASP A 71 23.10 -14.39 1.35
C ASP A 71 22.96 -14.23 -0.16
N TYR A 72 22.59 -15.31 -0.88
CA TYR A 72 22.41 -15.29 -2.33
C TYR A 72 21.21 -14.44 -2.81
N LEU A 73 20.28 -14.10 -1.91
CA LEU A 73 19.15 -13.21 -2.19
C LEU A 73 19.33 -11.82 -1.60
N SER A 74 20.32 -11.60 -0.73
CA SER A 74 20.51 -10.35 0.02
C SER A 74 20.66 -9.12 -0.89
N ALA A 75 21.35 -9.27 -2.02
CA ALA A 75 21.54 -8.21 -3.01
C ALA A 75 20.22 -7.74 -3.66
N LEU A 76 19.21 -8.60 -3.73
CA LEU A 76 17.87 -8.24 -4.19
C LEU A 76 16.98 -7.79 -3.03
N TYR A 77 17.02 -8.52 -1.91
CA TYR A 77 16.15 -8.31 -0.75
C TYR A 77 16.38 -6.95 -0.07
N THR A 78 17.62 -6.64 0.29
CA THR A 78 17.95 -5.46 1.11
C THR A 78 17.54 -4.13 0.45
N PRO A 79 17.93 -3.83 -0.81
CA PRO A 79 17.49 -2.59 -1.46
C PRO A 79 15.98 -2.56 -1.67
N THR A 80 15.36 -3.69 -2.01
CA THR A 80 13.90 -3.79 -2.18
C THR A 80 13.18 -3.47 -0.88
N LEU A 81 13.68 -3.97 0.25
CA LEU A 81 13.12 -3.72 1.57
C LEU A 81 13.17 -2.23 1.93
N ILE A 82 14.29 -1.56 1.68
CA ILE A 82 14.44 -0.12 1.94
C ILE A 82 13.45 0.68 1.10
N ILE A 83 13.37 0.40 -0.21
CA ILE A 83 12.42 1.05 -1.12
C ILE A 83 10.97 0.81 -0.66
N HIS A 84 10.66 -0.41 -0.26
CA HIS A 84 9.34 -0.79 0.24
C HIS A 84 8.97 0.01 1.49
N MET A 85 9.84 0.08 2.49
CA MET A 85 9.58 0.81 3.74
C MET A 85 9.34 2.30 3.49
N VAL A 86 10.16 2.93 2.64
CA VAL A 86 10.03 4.36 2.30
C VAL A 86 8.71 4.61 1.57
N THR A 87 8.42 3.83 0.52
CA THR A 87 7.19 4.02 -0.28
C THR A 87 5.92 3.68 0.52
N ALA A 88 5.95 2.64 1.36
CA ALA A 88 4.84 2.28 2.25
C ALA A 88 4.51 3.40 3.23
N THR A 89 5.54 4.03 3.82
CA THR A 89 5.35 5.12 4.77
C THR A 89 4.75 6.36 4.09
N ILE A 90 5.25 6.72 2.90
CA ILE A 90 4.71 7.85 2.14
C ILE A 90 3.25 7.60 1.74
N THR A 91 2.92 6.37 1.32
CA THR A 91 1.55 6.00 0.91
C THR A 91 0.57 5.84 2.07
N LEU A 92 1.05 5.74 3.30
CA LEU A 92 0.20 5.84 4.49
C LEU A 92 -0.19 7.29 4.78
N ILE A 93 0.78 8.21 4.67
CA ILE A 93 0.62 9.62 5.08
C ILE A 93 -0.10 10.45 4.01
N LEU A 94 0.26 10.31 2.72
CA LEU A 94 -0.29 11.15 1.66
C LEU A 94 -1.82 11.03 1.51
N PRO A 95 -2.45 9.84 1.50
CA PRO A 95 -3.89 9.72 1.41
C PRO A 95 -4.60 10.27 2.64
N ALA A 96 -4.02 10.10 3.83
CA ALA A 96 -4.58 10.67 5.07
C ALA A 96 -4.70 12.19 4.95
N LEU A 97 -3.63 12.86 4.49
CA LEU A 97 -3.61 14.31 4.27
C LEU A 97 -4.63 14.73 3.19
N LEU A 98 -4.68 14.00 2.07
CA LEU A 98 -5.63 14.31 0.98
C LEU A 98 -7.08 14.13 1.41
N LEU A 99 -7.39 13.09 2.18
CA LEU A 99 -8.71 12.84 2.76
C LEU A 99 -9.09 13.95 3.74
N PHE A 100 -8.17 14.34 4.64
CA PHE A 100 -8.41 15.43 5.60
C PHE A 100 -8.69 16.77 4.89
N ILE A 101 -7.85 17.14 3.92
CA ILE A 101 -8.04 18.37 3.12
C ILE A 101 -9.35 18.31 2.34
N GLY A 102 -9.68 17.14 1.76
CA GLY A 102 -10.90 16.91 0.99
C GLY A 102 -12.18 16.99 1.82
N LEU A 103 -12.12 16.59 3.10
CA LEU A 103 -13.23 16.73 4.05
C LEU A 103 -13.40 18.18 4.52
N LYS A 104 -12.29 18.90 4.74
CA LYS A 104 -12.30 20.29 5.24
C LYS A 104 -12.70 21.31 4.17
N ARG A 105 -12.33 21.08 2.90
CA ARG A 105 -12.75 21.94 1.77
C ARG A 105 -14.19 21.58 1.37
N ARG A 106 -15.15 22.52 1.53
CA ARG A 106 -16.56 22.33 1.09
C ARG A 106 -16.62 21.70 -0.31
N LYS A 107 -17.42 20.63 -0.45
CA LYS A 107 -17.68 19.81 -1.65
C LYS A 107 -17.77 20.65 -2.93
N GLY A 108 -16.66 20.96 -3.60
CA GLY A 108 -16.72 21.86 -4.75
C GLY A 108 -15.39 22.19 -5.40
N LYS A 109 -14.39 22.64 -4.61
CA LYS A 109 -13.09 23.06 -5.15
C LYS A 109 -12.09 21.91 -5.16
N THR A 110 -12.05 21.21 -6.28
CA THR A 110 -11.00 20.25 -6.60
C THR A 110 -9.78 21.03 -7.10
N ASP A 111 -8.74 21.08 -6.28
CA ASP A 111 -7.48 21.72 -6.61
C ASP A 111 -6.65 20.79 -7.53
N ARG A 112 -6.01 21.34 -8.57
CA ARG A 112 -5.15 20.55 -9.48
C ARG A 112 -4.00 19.88 -8.72
N SER A 113 -3.55 20.48 -7.63
CA SER A 113 -2.51 19.92 -6.76
C SER A 113 -2.95 18.57 -6.15
N MET A 114 -4.19 18.47 -5.65
CA MET A 114 -4.72 17.24 -5.06
C MET A 114 -4.83 16.10 -6.07
N LYS A 115 -5.19 16.41 -7.33
CA LYS A 115 -5.18 15.43 -8.42
C LYS A 115 -3.79 14.83 -8.61
N LYS A 116 -2.78 15.71 -8.72
CA LYS A 116 -1.40 15.30 -8.98
C LYS A 116 -0.86 14.44 -7.85
N ILE A 117 -1.10 14.84 -6.60
CA ILE A 117 -0.68 14.07 -5.41
C ILE A 117 -1.42 12.72 -5.35
N GLY A 118 -2.71 12.68 -5.69
CA GLY A 118 -3.47 11.43 -5.76
C GLY A 118 -2.90 10.43 -6.78
N ILE A 119 -2.52 10.91 -7.97
CA ILE A 119 -1.86 10.07 -8.99
C ILE A 119 -0.50 9.57 -8.49
N ILE A 120 0.31 10.45 -7.90
CA ILE A 120 1.61 10.07 -7.32
C ILE A 120 1.42 9.00 -6.25
N ASN A 121 0.42 9.14 -5.38
CA ASN A 121 0.13 8.14 -4.37
C ASN A 121 -0.19 6.76 -4.95
N VAL A 122 -0.99 6.70 -6.02
CA VAL A 122 -1.29 5.41 -6.69
C VAL A 122 -0.03 4.79 -7.26
N ILE A 123 0.83 5.57 -7.92
CA ILE A 123 2.11 5.07 -8.45
C ILE A 123 2.98 4.52 -7.33
N LEU A 124 3.13 5.27 -6.23
CA LEU A 124 3.88 4.82 -5.06
C LEU A 124 3.28 3.55 -4.45
N TRP A 125 1.95 3.43 -4.39
CA TRP A 125 1.27 2.24 -3.88
C TRP A 125 1.58 1.01 -4.73
N TYR A 126 1.59 1.14 -6.07
CA TYR A 126 2.00 0.06 -6.95
C TYR A 126 3.46 -0.36 -6.71
N LEU A 127 4.37 0.59 -6.51
CA LEU A 127 5.76 0.29 -6.15
C LEU A 127 5.85 -0.46 -4.81
N THR A 128 5.08 -0.04 -3.80
CA THR A 128 4.97 -0.72 -2.51
C THR A 128 4.42 -2.14 -2.67
N PHE A 129 3.38 -2.33 -3.48
CA PHE A 129 2.79 -3.65 -3.71
C PHE A 129 3.75 -4.60 -4.40
N ILE A 130 4.39 -4.17 -5.49
CA ILE A 130 5.34 -4.99 -6.24
C ILE A 130 6.56 -5.35 -5.38
N SER A 131 7.13 -4.38 -4.68
CA SER A 131 8.25 -4.64 -3.76
C SER A 131 7.84 -5.57 -2.61
N GLY A 132 6.60 -5.48 -2.12
CA GLY A 132 6.04 -6.39 -1.13
C GLY A 132 5.96 -7.84 -1.61
N ILE A 133 5.56 -8.06 -2.88
CA ILE A 133 5.60 -9.39 -3.52
C ILE A 133 7.03 -9.92 -3.55
N ILE A 134 8.00 -9.11 -3.99
CA ILE A 134 9.40 -9.52 -4.08
C ILE A 134 9.94 -9.93 -2.70
N ILE A 135 9.68 -9.12 -1.67
CA ILE A 135 10.07 -9.42 -0.28
C ILE A 135 9.45 -10.75 0.18
N PHE A 136 8.15 -10.95 -0.06
CA PHE A 136 7.48 -12.21 0.29
C PHE A 136 8.13 -13.42 -0.38
N LEU A 137 8.43 -13.32 -1.67
CA LEU A 137 9.10 -14.40 -2.43
C LEU A 137 10.50 -14.68 -1.88
N CYS A 138 11.29 -13.63 -1.63
CA CYS A 138 12.65 -13.74 -1.10
C CYS A 138 12.71 -14.33 0.31
N LEU A 139 11.69 -14.14 1.13
CA LEU A 139 11.68 -14.65 2.51
C LEU A 139 11.03 -16.03 2.65
N HIS A 140 10.00 -16.35 1.85
CA HIS A 140 9.16 -17.53 2.13
C HIS A 140 9.08 -18.56 1.00
N ILE A 141 9.49 -18.21 -0.23
CA ILE A 141 9.38 -19.10 -1.40
C ILE A 141 10.76 -19.51 -1.91
N PHE A 142 11.64 -18.56 -2.24
CA PHE A 142 12.97 -18.85 -2.80
C PHE A 142 14.01 -19.44 -1.85
N PRO A 143 13.94 -19.24 -0.52
CA PRO A 143 14.83 -19.93 0.44
C PRO A 143 14.60 -21.44 0.59
N LYS A 144 13.58 -21.98 -0.08
CA LYS A 144 13.25 -23.41 -0.09
C LYS A 144 13.84 -24.06 -1.34
#